data_AF-A0A2S6IKT4-F1
#
_entry.id   AF-A0A2S6IKT4-F1
#
_cell.length_a   1.000
_cell.length_b   1.000
_cell.length_c   1.000
_cell.angle_alpha   90.00
_cell.angle_beta   90.00
_cell.angle_gamma   90.00
#
_symmetry.space_group_name_H-M   'P 1'
#
loop_
_entity.id
_entity.type
_entity.pdbx_description
1 polymer ?
#
loop_
_entity_poly.entity_id
_entity_poly.type
_entity_poly.pdbx_seq_one_letter_code
_entity_poly.pdbx_strand_id
1 'polypeptide(L)'
;MVNRNPCVKGIEGSVGIVLQEIASAFAKPRNDGKKIELIKSRLLRRFATRNDHMKPGYVYIMTNKNNTTLYVGVTSDLERRVKEHKSKNDPKSFTARYDLNKLVYHEAHQMIGDAIAREKQLKAGNRAKKIALIESINPEWQDLIIGDE
;
A
#
# COMPACT_ATOMS: atom_id res chain seq x y z
N MET A 1 31.53 1.54 -11.78
CA MET A 1 30.33 2.38 -11.62
C MET A 1 29.52 2.36 -12.91
N VAL A 2 28.49 1.52 -12.99
CA VAL A 2 27.39 1.66 -13.94
C VAL A 2 26.20 0.90 -13.38
N ASN A 3 25.41 1.56 -12.54
CA ASN A 3 24.09 1.04 -12.19
C ASN A 3 23.10 1.62 -13.20
N ARG A 4 22.90 0.88 -14.30
CA ARG A 4 21.86 1.19 -15.29
C ARG A 4 20.56 0.66 -14.70
N ASN A 5 19.74 1.53 -14.11
CA ASN A 5 18.34 1.18 -13.88
C ASN A 5 17.68 0.95 -15.25
N PRO A 6 17.13 -0.24 -15.53
CA PRO A 6 16.45 -0.48 -16.79
C PRO A 6 15.14 0.29 -16.79
N CYS A 7 15.05 1.23 -17.75
CA CYS A 7 13.83 1.75 -18.29
C CYS A 7 12.90 0.57 -18.66
N VAL A 8 11.89 0.31 -17.83
CA VAL A 8 10.75 -0.52 -18.22
C VAL A 8 9.72 0.38 -18.87
N LYS A 9 9.82 0.42 -20.20
CA LYS A 9 8.75 0.81 -21.11
C LYS A 9 7.49 0.00 -20.80
N GLY A 10 6.34 0.67 -20.84
CA GLY A 10 5.09 0.09 -21.32
C GLY A 10 4.16 -0.49 -20.26
N ILE A 11 3.28 0.34 -19.69
CA ILE A 11 1.92 -0.07 -19.31
C ILE A 11 0.98 1.15 -19.26
N GLU A 12 0.80 1.83 -20.40
CA GLU A 12 -0.38 2.70 -20.59
C GLU A 12 -1.71 1.89 -20.65
N GLY A 13 -1.64 0.54 -20.64
CA GLY A 13 -2.80 -0.33 -20.82
C GLY A 13 -3.49 -0.84 -19.55
N SER A 14 -2.88 -0.74 -18.35
CA SER A 14 -3.37 -1.59 -17.24
C SER A 14 -4.53 -0.99 -16.42
N VAL A 15 -4.72 0.34 -16.44
CA VAL A 15 -5.81 1.00 -15.68
C VAL A 15 -7.14 0.92 -16.44
N GLY A 16 -7.11 1.04 -17.76
CA GLY A 16 -8.31 0.91 -18.61
C GLY A 16 -8.93 -0.48 -18.57
N ILE A 17 -8.09 -1.52 -18.57
CA ILE A 17 -8.54 -2.93 -18.57
C ILE A 17 -9.24 -3.29 -17.25
N VAL A 18 -8.68 -2.89 -16.10
CA VAL A 18 -9.28 -3.17 -14.80
C VAL A 18 -10.63 -2.46 -14.65
N LEU A 19 -10.76 -1.22 -15.13
CA LEU A 19 -12.05 -0.51 -15.13
C LEU A 19 -13.09 -1.18 -16.05
N GLN A 20 -12.68 -1.75 -17.17
CA GLN A 20 -13.57 -2.41 -18.13
C GLN A 20 -14.03 -3.80 -17.66
N GLU A 21 -13.18 -4.54 -16.94
CA GLU A 21 -13.55 -5.81 -16.29
C GLU A 21 -14.47 -5.61 -15.09
N ILE A 22 -14.25 -4.59 -14.27
CA ILE A 22 -15.14 -4.30 -13.14
C ILE A 22 -16.50 -3.82 -13.66
N ALA A 23 -16.56 -3.04 -14.75
CA ALA A 23 -17.82 -2.58 -15.34
C ALA A 23 -18.66 -3.72 -15.93
N SER A 24 -18.01 -4.72 -16.54
CA SER A 24 -18.68 -5.87 -17.15
C SER A 24 -19.12 -6.94 -16.13
N ALA A 25 -18.43 -7.10 -15.00
CA ALA A 25 -18.80 -8.03 -13.93
C ALA A 25 -20.11 -7.67 -13.18
N PHE A 26 -20.63 -6.45 -13.34
CA PHE A 26 -21.89 -6.01 -12.75
C PHE A 26 -23.09 -6.00 -13.73
N ALA A 27 -22.94 -6.56 -14.93
CA ALA A 27 -24.01 -6.71 -15.89
C ALA A 27 -24.90 -7.93 -15.57
N LYS A 28 -25.70 -7.84 -14.51
CA LYS A 28 -26.99 -8.56 -14.42
C LYS A 28 -27.89 -7.86 -13.39
N PRO A 29 -28.95 -7.16 -13.81
CA PRO A 29 -29.83 -6.47 -12.89
C PRO A 29 -30.79 -7.47 -12.27
N ARG A 30 -30.94 -7.43 -10.94
CA ARG A 30 -32.17 -7.87 -10.26
C ARG A 30 -32.33 -7.09 -8.94
N ASN A 31 -33.47 -6.40 -8.85
CA ASN A 31 -34.05 -5.57 -7.79
C ASN A 31 -33.40 -4.22 -7.39
N ASP A 32 -34.25 -3.18 -7.49
CA ASP A 32 -34.30 -1.91 -6.77
C ASP A 32 -33.13 -0.93 -7.03
N GLY A 33 -33.00 -0.55 -8.31
CA GLY A 33 -31.86 0.16 -8.90
C GLY A 33 -31.39 1.46 -8.24
N LYS A 34 -32.24 2.20 -7.50
CA LYS A 34 -31.84 3.52 -6.97
C LYS A 34 -30.86 3.46 -5.79
N LYS A 35 -30.92 2.43 -4.94
CA LYS A 35 -30.06 2.32 -3.75
C LYS A 35 -28.66 1.80 -4.09
N ILE A 36 -28.59 0.83 -5.00
CA ILE A 36 -27.33 0.25 -5.48
C ILE A 36 -26.57 1.27 -6.34
N GLU A 37 -27.27 2.05 -7.17
CA GLU A 37 -26.66 3.12 -7.97
C GLU A 37 -26.13 4.28 -7.10
N LEU A 38 -26.80 4.61 -6.00
CA LEU A 38 -26.30 5.58 -5.02
C LEU A 38 -25.06 5.08 -4.28
N ILE A 39 -25.00 3.79 -3.92
CA ILE A 39 -23.83 3.18 -3.28
C ILE A 39 -22.69 3.08 -4.28
N LYS A 40 -22.95 2.63 -5.52
CA LYS A 40 -21.97 2.60 -6.61
C LYS A 40 -21.44 4.00 -6.91
N SER A 41 -22.29 5.01 -7.02
CA SER A 41 -21.86 6.40 -7.27
C SER A 41 -21.15 7.05 -6.07
N ARG A 42 -21.42 6.64 -4.83
CA ARG A 42 -20.62 7.04 -3.65
C ARG A 42 -19.27 6.34 -3.62
N LEU A 43 -19.23 5.04 -3.93
CA LEU A 43 -17.97 4.30 -4.02
C LEU A 43 -17.11 4.86 -5.14
N LEU A 44 -17.68 5.00 -6.34
CA LEU A 44 -17.01 5.52 -7.53
C LEU A 44 -16.60 6.97 -7.34
N ARG A 45 -17.40 7.86 -6.72
CA ARG A 45 -16.93 9.22 -6.40
C ARG A 45 -15.78 9.20 -5.38
N ARG A 46 -15.83 8.33 -4.38
CA ARG A 46 -14.76 8.17 -3.38
C ARG A 46 -13.47 7.58 -3.99
N PHE A 47 -13.57 6.87 -5.10
CA PHE A 47 -12.42 6.39 -5.89
C PHE A 47 -11.99 7.35 -7.01
N ALA A 48 -12.89 8.13 -7.59
CA ALA A 48 -12.64 8.96 -8.79
C ALA A 48 -12.23 10.41 -8.48
N THR A 49 -12.49 10.93 -7.27
CA THR A 49 -12.14 12.33 -6.93
C THR A 49 -10.81 12.46 -6.20
N ARG A 50 -9.73 11.88 -6.71
CA ARG A 50 -8.41 12.37 -6.32
C ARG A 50 -7.49 12.49 -7.52
N ASN A 51 -7.07 13.72 -7.81
CA ASN A 51 -5.79 14.04 -8.45
C ASN A 51 -4.57 13.54 -7.63
N ASP A 52 -4.71 12.40 -6.94
CA ASP A 52 -3.64 11.72 -6.23
C ASP A 52 -2.66 11.09 -7.22
N HIS A 53 -3.08 10.88 -8.48
CA HIS A 53 -2.34 10.17 -9.52
C HIS A 53 -0.95 10.73 -9.87
N MET A 54 -0.61 11.97 -9.50
CA MET A 54 0.69 12.58 -9.82
C MET A 54 1.64 12.71 -8.62
N LYS A 55 1.24 12.23 -7.44
CA LYS A 55 2.09 12.32 -6.24
C LYS A 55 2.84 11.01 -6.03
N PRO A 56 4.15 11.06 -5.71
CA PRO A 56 4.88 9.88 -5.32
C PRO A 56 4.30 9.29 -4.03
N GLY A 57 4.38 7.97 -3.91
CA GLY A 57 3.82 7.21 -2.81
C GLY A 57 4.74 6.10 -2.38
N TYR A 58 4.69 5.75 -1.11
CA TYR A 58 5.48 4.69 -0.50
C TYR A 58 4.56 3.62 0.05
N VAL A 59 4.85 2.38 -0.30
CA VAL A 59 4.30 1.22 0.40
C VAL A 59 5.31 0.80 1.45
N TYR A 60 4.85 0.47 2.65
CA TYR A 60 5.74 0.10 3.73
C TYR A 60 5.19 -1.06 4.54
N ILE A 61 6.11 -1.82 5.13
CA ILE A 61 5.80 -2.88 6.10
C ILE A 61 6.52 -2.57 7.41
N MET A 62 5.72 -2.42 8.46
CA MET A 62 6.21 -2.29 9.83
C MET A 62 5.92 -3.54 10.63
N THR A 63 6.77 -3.78 11.62
CA THR A 63 6.62 -4.87 12.57
C THR A 63 6.96 -4.44 13.99
N ASN A 64 6.71 -5.33 14.93
CA ASN A 64 7.10 -5.16 16.33
C ASN A 64 8.49 -5.77 16.55
N LYS A 65 9.08 -5.52 17.73
CA LYS A 65 10.40 -6.05 18.10
C LYS A 65 10.56 -7.58 17.90
N ASN A 66 9.46 -8.33 18.04
CA ASN A 66 9.45 -9.79 17.94
C ASN A 66 9.09 -10.30 16.53
N ASN A 67 8.95 -9.43 15.53
CA ASN A 67 8.59 -9.77 14.15
C ASN A 67 7.27 -10.58 14.00
N THR A 68 6.37 -10.53 14.99
CA THR A 68 5.14 -11.33 15.01
C THR A 68 4.00 -10.66 14.26
N THR A 69 3.88 -9.34 14.29
CA THR A 69 2.79 -8.62 13.62
C THR A 69 3.34 -7.86 12.42
N LEU A 70 2.76 -8.07 11.24
CA LEU A 70 3.11 -7.33 10.03
C LEU A 70 1.99 -6.34 9.69
N TYR A 71 2.33 -5.06 9.63
CA TYR A 71 1.43 -4.00 9.21
C TYR A 71 1.86 -3.47 7.87
N VAL A 72 0.94 -3.49 6.90
CA VAL A 72 1.16 -2.98 5.55
C VAL A 72 0.36 -1.70 5.38
N GLY A 73 1.04 -0.62 5.00
CA GLY A 73 0.42 0.68 4.78
C GLY A 73 0.96 1.38 3.54
N VAL A 74 0.28 2.46 3.17
CA VAL A 74 0.69 3.40 2.13
C VAL A 74 0.71 4.82 2.68
N THR A 75 1.72 5.59 2.29
CA THR A 75 1.88 6.99 2.70
C THR A 75 2.64 7.77 1.62
N SER A 76 2.40 9.08 1.51
CA SER A 76 3.23 9.96 0.69
C SER A 76 4.51 10.39 1.41
N ASP A 77 4.55 10.24 2.73
CA ASP A 77 5.61 10.69 3.61
C ASP A 77 5.89 9.56 4.61
N LEU A 78 6.99 8.86 4.39
CA LEU A 78 7.37 7.66 5.14
C LEU A 78 7.94 8.00 6.50
N GLU A 79 8.86 8.97 6.56
CA GLU A 79 9.54 9.37 7.79
C GLU A 79 8.56 9.90 8.82
N ARG A 80 7.68 10.83 8.43
CA ARG A 80 6.65 11.37 9.31
C ARG A 80 5.76 10.26 9.86
N ARG A 81 5.35 9.34 9.00
CA ARG A 81 4.44 8.24 9.37
C ARG A 81 5.11 7.26 10.34
N VAL A 82 6.37 6.91 10.12
CA VAL A 82 7.09 6.03 11.04
C VAL A 82 7.35 6.73 12.36
N LYS A 83 7.68 8.03 12.35
CA LYS A 83 7.80 8.83 13.57
C LYS A 83 6.49 8.84 14.37
N GLU A 84 5.35 9.08 13.72
CA GLU A 84 4.03 9.02 14.36
C GLU A 84 3.76 7.66 15.02
N HIS A 85 4.14 6.55 14.35
CA HIS A 85 4.00 5.20 14.91
C HIS A 85 4.98 4.93 16.06
N LYS A 86 6.25 5.34 15.96
CA LYS A 86 7.26 5.22 17.02
C LYS A 86 6.90 6.04 18.25
N SER A 87 6.40 7.26 18.06
CA SER A 87 5.95 8.16 19.14
C SER A 87 4.62 7.75 19.76
N LYS A 88 3.92 6.74 19.21
CA LYS A 88 2.60 6.27 19.67
C LYS A 88 1.59 7.42 19.81
N ASN A 89 1.63 8.37 18.87
CA ASN A 89 0.83 9.60 18.94
C ASN A 89 -0.67 9.36 19.15
N ASP A 90 -1.18 8.22 18.69
CA ASP A 90 -2.53 7.76 19.00
C ASP A 90 -2.50 6.46 19.83
N PRO A 91 -2.71 6.53 21.16
CA PRO A 91 -2.71 5.37 22.04
C PRO A 91 -3.87 4.40 21.78
N LYS A 92 -4.92 4.80 21.04
CA LYS A 92 -6.02 3.93 20.64
C LYS A 92 -5.75 3.19 19.33
N SER A 93 -4.72 3.59 18.58
CA SER A 93 -4.39 3.00 17.28
C SER A 93 -3.86 1.57 17.39
N PHE A 94 -4.11 0.76 16.36
CA PHE A 94 -3.58 -0.61 16.23
C PHE A 94 -2.06 -0.64 16.40
N THR A 95 -1.38 0.35 15.85
CA THR A 95 0.08 0.50 15.92
C THR A 95 0.60 0.74 17.32
N ALA A 96 -0.13 1.47 18.17
CA ALA A 96 0.23 1.64 19.58
C ALA A 96 -0.01 0.36 20.40
N ARG A 97 -1.10 -0.38 20.11
CA ARG A 97 -1.44 -1.63 20.81
C ARG A 97 -0.43 -2.75 20.58
N TYR A 98 0.09 -2.86 19.36
CA TYR A 98 1.04 -3.91 18.98
C TYR A 98 2.51 -3.46 18.98
N ASP A 99 2.78 -2.24 19.44
CA ASP A 99 4.13 -1.66 19.50
C ASP A 99 4.88 -1.77 18.16
N LEU A 100 4.20 -1.39 17.07
CA LEU A 100 4.76 -1.44 15.71
C LEU A 100 5.74 -0.29 15.51
N ASN A 101 7.00 -0.53 15.85
CA ASN A 101 8.05 0.48 15.91
C ASN A 101 9.22 0.19 14.95
N LYS A 102 9.21 -0.93 14.23
CA LYS A 102 10.30 -1.35 13.34
C LYS A 102 9.88 -1.26 11.88
N LEU A 103 10.56 -0.46 11.07
CA LEU A 103 10.35 -0.43 9.62
C LEU A 103 11.26 -1.48 8.98
N VAL A 104 10.68 -2.50 8.36
CA VAL A 104 11.48 -3.63 7.81
C VAL A 104 11.48 -3.69 6.29
N TYR A 105 10.54 -3.00 5.63
CA TYR A 105 10.46 -2.92 4.18
C TYR A 105 9.78 -1.62 3.76
N HIS A 106 10.27 -0.99 2.70
CA HIS A 106 9.55 0.06 2.00
C HIS A 106 9.83 0.01 0.48
N GLU A 107 8.85 0.45 -0.31
CA GLU A 107 8.92 0.50 -1.77
C GLU A 107 8.40 1.86 -2.22
N ALA A 108 9.20 2.57 -3.03
CA ALA A 108 8.84 3.88 -3.56
C ALA A 108 8.20 3.74 -4.94
N HIS A 109 7.09 4.44 -5.15
CA HIS A 109 6.37 4.50 -6.42
C HIS A 109 6.24 5.94 -6.87
N GLN A 110 6.36 6.16 -8.19
CA GLN A 110 6.20 7.48 -8.80
C GLN A 110 4.77 8.02 -8.67
N MET A 111 3.79 7.10 -8.62
CA MET A 111 2.38 7.42 -8.46
C MET A 111 1.82 6.71 -7.23
N ILE A 112 1.07 7.43 -6.39
CA ILE A 112 0.38 6.87 -5.22
C ILE A 112 -0.65 5.81 -5.62
N GLY A 113 -1.19 5.88 -6.85
CA GLY A 113 -2.08 4.86 -7.40
C GLY A 113 -1.43 3.49 -7.46
N ASP A 114 -0.17 3.44 -7.93
CA ASP A 114 0.62 2.21 -7.98
C ASP A 114 0.94 1.70 -6.57
N ALA A 115 1.27 2.62 -5.66
CA ALA A 115 1.49 2.27 -4.25
C ALA A 115 0.22 1.66 -3.62
N ILE A 116 -0.96 2.21 -3.89
CA ILE A 116 -2.23 1.67 -3.40
C ILE A 116 -2.52 0.30 -4.02
N ALA A 117 -2.26 0.11 -5.32
CA ALA A 117 -2.43 -1.18 -5.97
C ALA A 117 -1.50 -2.24 -5.38
N ARG A 118 -0.23 -1.88 -5.15
CA ARG A 118 0.77 -2.72 -4.50
C ARG A 118 0.41 -3.05 -3.05
N GLU A 119 -0.08 -2.07 -2.28
CA GLU A 119 -0.58 -2.29 -0.92
C GLU A 119 -1.72 -3.33 -0.90
N LYS A 120 -2.67 -3.22 -1.82
CA LYS A 120 -3.76 -4.21 -1.97
C LYS A 120 -3.24 -5.59 -2.31
N GLN A 121 -2.28 -5.69 -3.23
CA GLN A 121 -1.65 -6.96 -3.60
C GLN A 121 -0.95 -7.60 -2.39
N LEU A 122 -0.18 -6.81 -1.63
CA LEU A 122 0.48 -7.29 -0.42
C LEU A 122 -0.55 -7.72 0.63
N LYS A 123 -1.60 -6.93 0.87
CA LYS A 123 -2.66 -7.28 1.83
C LYS A 123 -3.37 -8.59 1.47
N ALA A 124 -3.65 -8.81 0.18
CA ALA A 124 -4.26 -10.04 -0.33
C ALA A 124 -3.30 -11.25 -0.31
N GLY A 125 -1.98 -11.02 -0.30
CA GLY A 125 -0.96 -12.06 -0.22
C GLY A 125 -0.92 -12.79 1.13
N ASN A 126 -0.41 -14.02 1.10
CA ASN A 126 -0.19 -14.80 2.33
C ASN A 126 1.00 -14.24 3.14
N ARG A 127 1.08 -14.64 4.42
CA ARG A 127 2.14 -14.18 5.32
C ARG A 127 3.53 -14.63 4.85
N ALA A 128 3.67 -15.86 4.36
CA ALA A 128 4.94 -16.41 3.90
C ALA A 128 5.57 -15.59 2.76
N LYS A 129 4.76 -15.14 1.79
CA LYS A 129 5.21 -14.26 0.68
C LYS A 129 5.69 -12.91 1.18
N LYS A 130 5.05 -12.35 2.22
CA LYS A 130 5.49 -11.09 2.84
C LYS A 130 6.84 -11.26 3.53
N ILE A 131 7.00 -12.36 4.26
CA ILE A 131 8.26 -12.72 4.94
C ILE A 131 9.38 -12.89 3.90
N ALA A 132 9.16 -13.71 2.86
CA ALA A 132 10.14 -13.91 1.80
C ALA A 132 10.50 -12.60 1.08
N LEU A 133 9.52 -11.70 0.88
CA LEU A 133 9.77 -10.38 0.31
C LEU A 133 10.66 -9.53 1.23
N ILE A 134 10.37 -9.50 2.54
CA ILE A 134 11.18 -8.77 3.52
C ILE A 134 12.60 -9.36 3.55
N GLU A 135 12.73 -10.67 3.69
CA GLU A 135 14.02 -11.37 3.78
C GLU A 135 14.88 -11.20 2.52
N SER A 136 14.26 -11.05 1.35
CA SER A 136 14.99 -10.81 0.10
C SER A 136 15.72 -9.46 0.05
N ILE A 137 15.27 -8.47 0.84
CA ILE A 137 15.87 -7.12 0.89
C ILE A 137 16.58 -6.88 2.22
N ASN A 138 16.02 -7.40 3.31
CA ASN A 138 16.43 -7.16 4.68
C ASN A 138 16.41 -8.50 5.45
N PRO A 139 17.37 -9.40 5.18
CA PRO A 139 17.42 -10.74 5.78
C PRO A 139 17.59 -10.70 7.31
N GLU A 140 18.26 -9.67 7.83
CA GLU A 140 18.46 -9.45 9.26
C GLU A 140 17.29 -8.71 9.93
N TRP A 141 16.24 -8.39 9.17
CA TRP A 141 15.06 -7.66 9.63
C TRP A 141 15.39 -6.35 10.34
N GLN A 142 16.49 -5.68 9.99
CA GLN A 142 16.94 -4.45 10.66
C GLN A 142 15.94 -3.31 10.47
N ASP A 143 15.94 -2.35 11.40
CA ASP A 143 15.09 -1.16 11.26
C ASP A 143 15.68 -0.23 10.20
N LEU A 144 15.02 -0.13 9.04
CA LEU A 144 15.52 0.62 7.89
C LEU A 144 15.53 2.14 8.08
N ILE A 145 14.90 2.65 9.15
CA ILE A 145 14.96 4.08 9.51
C ILE A 145 16.12 4.41 10.44
N ILE A 146 16.61 3.43 11.19
CA ILE A 146 17.78 3.58 12.06
C ILE A 146 18.97 3.09 11.24
N GLY A 147 19.24 3.78 10.14
CA GLY A 147 20.57 3.73 9.54
C GLY A 147 21.46 4.62 10.39
N ASP A 148 22.18 4.02 11.34
CA ASP A 148 23.31 4.65 11.99
C ASP A 148 24.40 4.86 10.93
N GLU A 149 24.55 6.10 10.46
CA GLU A 149 25.76 6.95 10.61
C GLU A 149 25.55 8.33 9.96
#